data_AF-A0A2G8JXQ9-F1
#
_entry.id   AF-A0A2G8JXQ9-F1
#
_cell.length_a   1.000
_cell.length_b   1.000
_cell.length_c   1.000
_cell.angle_alpha   90.00
_cell.angle_beta   90.00
_cell.angle_gamma   90.00
#
_symmetry.space_group_name_H-M   'P 1'
#
loop_
_entity.id
_entity.type
_entity.pdbx_description
1 polymer ?
#
loop_
_entity_poly.entity_id
_entity_poly.type
_entity_poly.pdbx_seq_one_letter_code
_entity_poly.pdbx_strand_id
1 'polypeptide(L)'
;MQQLQHFASHFSSYIGFNDCHRCPDSKYGDFCEKFGNGEPGFGNIPDWKPAYYDPKDVIVPPFLPDTPATRGDISNQYTSMSRLDAGVGMLLDELESHGYLDETLIIFTADNGIPFPNAKTNLFESGMGEPYLISSPIEKSRWGQVSDSFASTIDIVPTVLDWLQVPFPSYSLMGKAVALSGNLSSL
;
A
#
# COMPACT_ATOMS: atom_id res chain seq x y z
N MET A 1 38.59 5.30 24.10
CA MET A 1 37.68 6.13 23.27
C MET A 1 37.78 5.67 21.83
N GLN A 2 37.01 4.64 21.45
CA GLN A 2 36.66 4.24 20.08
C GLN A 2 36.02 2.85 20.20
N GLN A 3 35.05 2.56 19.33
CA GLN A 3 34.05 1.48 19.40
C GLN A 3 32.81 1.82 20.22
N LEU A 4 31.88 2.53 19.57
CA LEU A 4 30.41 2.35 19.65
C LEU A 4 29.71 3.54 18.96
N GLN A 5 29.97 3.75 17.66
CA GLN A 5 29.20 4.69 16.81
C GLN A 5 29.15 4.21 15.35
N HIS A 6 28.70 2.98 15.13
CA HIS A 6 28.23 2.53 13.81
C HIS A 6 26.86 1.87 14.00
N PHE A 7 25.87 2.69 14.31
CA PHE A 7 24.47 2.34 14.05
C PHE A 7 24.17 2.74 12.60
N ALA A 8 23.42 1.89 11.88
CA ALA A 8 23.32 1.81 10.42
C ALA A 8 23.12 3.16 9.70
N SER A 9 23.85 3.36 8.59
CA SER A 9 23.78 4.59 7.77
C SER A 9 22.48 4.75 6.97
N HIS A 10 21.64 3.72 6.91
CA HIS A 10 20.40 3.70 6.14
C HIS A 10 19.37 2.80 6.83
N PHE A 11 18.08 3.05 6.61
CA PHE A 11 16.99 2.17 7.03
C PHE A 11 16.15 1.73 5.83
N SER A 12 15.45 0.61 5.99
CA SER A 12 14.38 0.17 5.10
C SER A 12 13.21 -0.27 5.99
N SER A 13 12.02 0.26 5.72
CA SER A 13 10.80 -0.05 6.47
C SER A 13 9.72 -0.54 5.53
N TYR A 14 9.05 -1.63 5.92
CA TYR A 14 7.92 -2.20 5.20
C TYR A 14 6.70 -2.19 6.13
N ILE A 15 5.70 -1.39 5.77
CA ILE A 15 4.45 -1.28 6.53
C ILE A 15 3.33 -1.95 5.74
N GLY A 16 3.00 -3.19 6.14
CA GLY A 16 1.87 -3.92 5.60
C GLY A 16 0.59 -3.58 6.36
N PHE A 17 -0.17 -2.60 5.87
CA PHE A 17 -1.49 -2.32 6.41
C PHE A 17 -2.44 -3.50 6.17
N ASN A 18 -3.29 -3.80 7.16
CA ASN A 18 -4.34 -4.81 7.00
C ASN A 18 -5.64 -4.21 6.43
N ASP A 19 -5.86 -2.91 6.60
CA ASP A 19 -6.91 -2.22 5.85
C ASP A 19 -6.57 -2.23 4.34
N CYS A 20 -7.49 -2.42 3.41
CA CYS A 20 -8.95 -2.59 3.56
C CYS A 20 -9.40 -4.05 3.37
N HIS A 21 -8.72 -5.02 4.00
CA HIS A 21 -9.13 -6.42 3.97
C HIS A 21 -10.52 -6.60 4.61
N ARG A 22 -11.31 -7.56 4.11
CA ARG A 22 -12.57 -7.95 4.77
C ARG A 22 -12.32 -8.41 6.21
N CYS A 23 -13.22 -8.08 7.11
CA CYS A 23 -13.02 -8.36 8.53
C CYS A 23 -13.22 -9.85 8.85
N PRO A 24 -12.27 -10.50 9.54
CA PRO A 24 -12.49 -11.85 10.05
C PRO A 24 -13.55 -11.91 11.15
N ASP A 25 -13.69 -10.82 11.93
CA ASP A 25 -14.65 -10.71 13.03
C ASP A 25 -15.77 -9.75 12.64
N SER A 26 -16.93 -10.33 12.31
CA SER A 26 -18.09 -9.60 11.80
C SER A 26 -18.66 -8.57 12.78
N LYS A 27 -18.29 -8.62 14.07
CA LYS A 27 -18.71 -7.58 15.02
C LYS A 27 -18.20 -6.19 14.61
N TYR A 28 -17.04 -6.12 13.95
CA TYR A 28 -16.45 -4.85 13.51
C TYR A 28 -16.95 -4.41 12.13
N GLY A 29 -17.92 -5.13 11.54
CA GLY A 29 -18.42 -4.88 10.19
C GLY A 29 -17.68 -5.64 9.10
N ASP A 30 -18.09 -5.46 7.85
CA ASP A 30 -17.59 -6.26 6.71
C ASP A 30 -16.13 -5.95 6.37
N PHE A 31 -15.66 -4.75 6.70
CA PHE A 31 -14.31 -4.25 6.43
C PHE A 31 -13.60 -3.74 7.71
N CYS A 32 -14.03 -4.23 8.87
CA CYS A 32 -13.60 -3.76 10.18
C CYS A 32 -13.80 -2.24 10.35
N GLU A 33 -14.76 -1.65 9.64
CA GLU A 33 -14.99 -0.21 9.58
C GLU A 33 -15.53 0.37 10.89
N LYS A 34 -15.92 -0.49 11.85
CA LYS A 34 -16.32 -0.08 13.20
C LYS A 34 -15.17 -0.18 14.20
N PHE A 35 -14.12 -0.96 13.92
CA PHE A 35 -13.02 -1.16 14.86
C PHE A 35 -12.33 0.18 15.19
N GLY A 36 -12.33 0.55 16.47
CA GLY A 36 -11.70 1.78 16.93
C GLY A 36 -12.49 3.06 16.67
N ASN A 37 -13.77 2.98 16.28
CA ASN A 37 -14.57 4.16 15.93
C ASN A 37 -15.06 4.98 17.15
N GLY A 38 -14.77 4.54 18.37
CA GLY A 38 -15.16 5.22 19.61
C GLY A 38 -16.55 4.84 20.13
N GLU A 39 -17.34 4.06 19.40
CA GLU A 39 -18.63 3.57 19.87
C GLU A 39 -18.47 2.45 20.93
N PRO A 40 -19.46 2.27 21.83
CA PRO A 40 -19.41 1.24 22.86
C PRO A 40 -19.18 -0.16 22.29
N GLY A 41 -18.13 -0.84 22.76
CA GLY A 41 -17.80 -2.20 22.35
C GLY A 41 -16.83 -2.33 21.17
N PHE A 42 -16.42 -1.22 20.54
CA PHE A 42 -15.51 -1.25 19.40
C PHE A 42 -14.12 -0.66 19.66
N GLY A 43 -13.90 -0.08 20.84
CA GLY A 43 -12.64 0.58 21.20
C GLY A 43 -12.49 1.95 20.54
N ASN A 44 -11.34 2.59 20.73
CA ASN A 44 -11.06 3.93 20.20
C ASN A 44 -9.63 3.99 19.67
N ILE A 45 -9.46 4.40 18.41
CA ILE A 45 -8.17 4.77 17.84
C ILE A 45 -8.10 6.31 17.87
N PRO A 46 -7.34 6.93 18.80
CA PRO A 46 -7.40 8.37 19.03
C PRO A 46 -7.06 9.23 17.80
N ASP A 47 -6.14 8.73 16.96
CA ASP A 47 -5.63 9.44 15.79
C ASP A 47 -6.50 9.24 14.54
N TRP A 48 -7.49 8.34 14.60
CA TRP A 48 -8.41 8.10 13.51
C TRP A 48 -9.75 8.81 13.76
N LYS A 49 -10.15 9.63 12.78
CA LYS A 49 -11.48 10.24 12.73
C LYS A 49 -12.31 9.48 11.69
N PRO A 50 -13.29 8.64 12.09
CA PRO A 50 -14.08 7.86 11.14
C PRO A 50 -14.79 8.75 10.12
N ALA A 51 -14.61 8.43 8.84
CA ALA A 51 -15.33 9.02 7.72
C ALA A 51 -16.33 7.99 7.18
N TYR A 52 -17.62 8.29 7.31
CA TYR A 52 -18.69 7.42 6.82
C TYR A 52 -19.21 7.94 5.48
N TYR A 53 -19.55 6.99 4.61
CA TYR A 53 -20.02 7.25 3.26
C TYR A 53 -21.50 6.84 3.13
N ASP A 54 -22.29 7.56 2.34
CA ASP A 54 -23.64 7.08 1.98
C ASP A 54 -23.50 6.07 0.82
N PRO A 55 -24.08 4.86 0.90
CA PRO A 55 -24.09 3.90 -0.20
C PRO A 55 -24.61 4.46 -1.54
N LYS A 56 -25.36 5.56 -1.55
CA LYS A 56 -25.81 6.23 -2.78
C LYS A 56 -24.70 7.01 -3.48
N ASP A 57 -23.68 7.44 -2.75
CA ASP A 57 -22.61 8.30 -3.24
C ASP A 57 -21.37 7.50 -3.68
N VAL A 58 -21.33 6.19 -3.38
CA VAL A 58 -20.21 5.34 -3.78
C VAL A 58 -20.20 5.07 -5.29
N ILE A 59 -18.99 4.93 -5.83
CA ILE A 59 -18.78 4.52 -7.21
C ILE A 59 -18.81 2.99 -7.23
N VAL A 60 -19.78 2.41 -7.95
CA VAL A 60 -19.83 0.97 -8.18
C VAL A 60 -18.97 0.65 -9.41
N PRO A 61 -17.87 -0.11 -9.27
CA PRO A 61 -17.06 -0.53 -10.41
C PRO A 61 -17.91 -1.26 -11.47
N PRO A 62 -17.67 -1.03 -12.78
CA PRO A 62 -18.51 -1.60 -13.85
C PRO A 62 -18.61 -3.13 -13.88
N PHE A 63 -17.65 -3.84 -13.29
CA PHE A 63 -17.63 -5.30 -13.21
C PHE A 63 -18.47 -5.86 -12.04
N LEU A 64 -19.05 -5.00 -11.20
CA LEU A 64 -19.87 -5.38 -10.06
C LEU A 64 -21.36 -5.10 -10.31
N PRO A 65 -22.25 -5.93 -9.73
CA PRO A 65 -23.69 -5.67 -9.81
C PRO A 65 -24.06 -4.46 -8.96
N ASP A 66 -24.72 -3.48 -9.56
CA ASP A 66 -25.21 -2.29 -8.86
C ASP A 66 -26.47 -2.62 -8.04
N THR A 67 -26.26 -3.06 -6.80
CA THR A 67 -27.31 -3.45 -5.86
C THR A 67 -27.12 -2.77 -4.51
N PRO A 68 -28.17 -2.65 -3.68
CA PRO A 68 -28.03 -2.11 -2.33
C PRO A 68 -26.98 -2.83 -1.48
N ALA A 69 -26.84 -4.15 -1.64
CA ALA A 69 -25.83 -4.93 -0.93
C ALA A 69 -24.40 -4.55 -1.37
N THR A 70 -24.13 -4.52 -2.68
CA THR A 70 -22.83 -4.11 -3.22
C THR A 70 -22.45 -2.70 -2.79
N ARG A 71 -23.41 -1.76 -2.84
CA ARG A 71 -23.20 -0.38 -2.43
C ARG A 71 -22.89 -0.26 -0.93
N GLY A 72 -23.57 -1.05 -0.10
CA GLY A 72 -23.28 -1.15 1.33
C GLY A 72 -21.85 -1.63 1.60
N ASP A 73 -21.44 -2.70 0.93
CA ASP A 73 -20.06 -3.22 1.03
C ASP A 73 -19.02 -2.18 0.62
N ILE A 74 -19.20 -1.50 -0.51
CA ILE A 74 -18.26 -0.47 -0.98
C ILE A 74 -18.21 0.71 0.01
N SER A 75 -19.36 1.09 0.57
CA SER A 75 -19.44 2.16 1.58
C SER A 75 -18.65 1.81 2.85
N ASN A 76 -18.77 0.56 3.32
CA ASN A 76 -17.98 0.05 4.44
C ASN A 76 -16.49 0.01 4.10
N GLN A 77 -16.15 -0.42 2.88
CA GLN A 77 -14.78 -0.43 2.39
C GLN A 77 -14.17 0.97 2.35
N TYR A 78 -14.88 1.99 1.87
CA TYR A 78 -14.38 3.38 1.81
C TYR A 78 -14.06 3.95 3.20
N THR A 79 -14.84 3.56 4.20
CA THR A 79 -14.58 3.93 5.60
C THR A 79 -13.25 3.32 6.09
N SER A 80 -13.00 2.04 5.80
CA SER A 80 -11.73 1.38 6.10
C SER A 80 -10.55 1.94 5.27
N MET A 81 -10.76 2.27 3.99
CA MET A 81 -9.76 2.96 3.16
C MET A 81 -9.40 4.35 3.72
N SER A 82 -10.35 5.07 4.30
CA SER A 82 -10.06 6.35 4.97
C SER A 82 -9.21 6.18 6.22
N ARG A 83 -9.35 5.04 6.93
CA ARG A 83 -8.45 4.71 8.04
C ARG A 83 -7.04 4.40 7.56
N LEU A 84 -6.90 3.65 6.45
CA LEU A 84 -5.63 3.42 5.79
C LEU A 84 -4.97 4.75 5.40
N ASP A 85 -5.69 5.64 4.73
CA ASP A 85 -5.21 6.95 4.30
C ASP A 85 -4.71 7.80 5.49
N ALA A 86 -5.49 7.87 6.57
CA ALA A 86 -5.05 8.52 7.81
C ALA A 86 -3.76 7.89 8.38
N GLY A 87 -3.66 6.56 8.35
CA GLY A 87 -2.45 5.84 8.77
C GLY A 87 -1.23 6.15 7.90
N VAL A 88 -1.41 6.30 6.58
CA VAL A 88 -0.34 6.75 5.67
C VAL A 88 0.08 8.18 6.03
N GLY A 89 -0.87 9.09 6.26
CA GLY A 89 -0.58 10.46 6.70
C GLY A 89 0.26 10.50 7.98
N MET A 90 -0.11 9.70 8.99
CA MET A 90 0.65 9.60 10.24
C MET A 90 2.10 9.11 10.03
N LEU A 91 2.33 8.17 9.10
CA LEU A 91 3.69 7.71 8.80
C LEU A 91 4.53 8.81 8.14
N LEU A 92 3.91 9.59 7.24
CA LEU A 92 4.58 10.71 6.58
C LEU A 92 4.91 11.83 7.58
N ASP A 93 3.98 12.15 8.49
CA ASP A 93 4.20 13.12 9.56
C ASP A 93 5.33 12.66 10.51
N GLU A 94 5.43 11.37 10.80
CA GLU A 94 6.50 10.81 11.63
C GLU A 94 7.88 10.94 10.93
N LEU A 95 7.94 10.67 9.62
CA LEU A 95 9.15 10.88 8.82
C LEU A 95 9.54 12.35 8.74
N GLU A 96 8.57 13.26 8.56
CA GLU A 96 8.80 14.70 8.47
C GLU A 96 9.29 15.27 9.80
N SER A 97 8.62 14.92 10.91
CA SER A 97 8.97 15.41 12.25
C SER A 97 10.37 15.00 12.71
N HIS A 98 10.90 13.90 12.18
CA HIS A 98 12.26 13.42 12.42
C HIS A 98 13.26 13.85 11.35
N GLY A 99 12.83 14.59 10.33
CA GLY A 99 13.69 15.13 9.27
C GLY A 99 14.14 14.12 8.21
N TYR A 100 13.47 12.97 8.10
CA TYR A 100 13.81 11.89 7.17
C TYR A 100 13.00 11.90 5.88
N LEU A 101 11.89 12.66 5.80
CA LEU A 101 11.00 12.66 4.64
C LEU A 101 11.74 13.03 3.34
N ASP A 102 12.58 14.07 3.36
CA ASP A 102 13.37 14.54 2.21
C ASP A 102 14.58 13.65 1.87
N GLU A 103 14.81 12.57 2.60
CA GLU A 103 15.87 11.59 2.35
C GLU A 103 15.32 10.18 2.03
N THR A 104 13.99 10.02 2.01
CA THR A 104 13.32 8.72 1.91
C THR A 104 12.65 8.51 0.55
N LEU A 105 12.99 7.41 -0.14
CA LEU A 105 12.18 6.90 -1.25
C LEU A 105 10.91 6.25 -0.69
N ILE A 106 9.74 6.73 -1.13
CA ILE A 106 8.44 6.20 -0.71
C ILE A 106 7.80 5.47 -1.88
N ILE A 107 7.36 4.23 -1.65
CA ILE A 107 6.58 3.43 -2.59
C ILE A 107 5.27 3.03 -1.90
N PHE A 108 4.14 3.31 -2.53
CA PHE A 108 2.82 2.90 -2.06
C PHE A 108 2.14 2.04 -3.13
N THR A 109 1.68 0.86 -2.74
CA THR A 109 0.98 -0.11 -3.61
C THR A 109 0.06 -0.99 -2.78
N ALA A 110 -0.77 -1.78 -3.47
CA ALA A 110 -1.50 -2.92 -2.89
C ALA A 110 -0.94 -4.27 -3.38
N ASP A 111 -1.40 -5.36 -2.76
CA ASP A 111 -0.96 -6.74 -3.02
C ASP A 111 -1.78 -7.47 -4.10
N ASN A 112 -3.06 -7.14 -4.18
CA ASN A 112 -4.05 -7.68 -5.12
C ASN A 112 -5.29 -6.78 -5.18
N GLY A 113 -6.10 -6.96 -6.23
CA GLY A 113 -7.36 -6.24 -6.39
C GLY A 113 -8.36 -6.46 -5.25
N ILE A 114 -9.41 -5.63 -5.25
CA ILE A 114 -10.42 -5.57 -4.18
C ILE A 114 -11.14 -6.92 -3.92
N PRO A 115 -11.64 -7.20 -2.71
CA PRO A 115 -12.25 -8.49 -2.36
C PRO A 115 -13.71 -8.60 -2.82
N PHE A 116 -13.92 -8.48 -4.13
CA PHE A 116 -15.20 -8.57 -4.81
C PHE A 116 -15.14 -9.58 -5.98
N PRO A 117 -16.29 -10.02 -6.52
CA PRO A 117 -16.32 -10.93 -7.67
C PRO A 117 -15.46 -10.43 -8.84
N ASN A 118 -14.76 -11.36 -9.51
CA ASN A 118 -13.84 -11.10 -10.63
C ASN A 118 -12.62 -10.23 -10.30
N ALA A 119 -12.42 -9.82 -9.04
CA ALA A 119 -11.25 -9.07 -8.60
C ALA A 119 -10.26 -10.00 -7.89
N LYS A 120 -10.04 -9.87 -6.57
CA LYS A 120 -9.14 -10.74 -5.79
C LYS A 120 -9.28 -12.21 -6.20
N THR A 121 -8.14 -12.89 -6.37
CA THR A 121 -7.98 -14.27 -6.88
C THR A 121 -8.10 -14.47 -8.39
N ASN A 122 -8.30 -13.41 -9.18
CA ASN A 122 -8.41 -13.49 -10.64
C ASN A 122 -7.29 -12.71 -11.33
N LEU A 123 -6.97 -13.09 -12.57
CA LEU A 123 -5.98 -12.40 -13.43
C LEU A 123 -6.62 -11.35 -14.36
N PHE A 124 -7.87 -10.96 -14.09
CA PHE A 124 -8.50 -9.83 -14.76
C PHE A 124 -7.91 -8.51 -14.28
N GLU A 125 -8.12 -7.43 -15.02
CA GLU A 125 -7.69 -6.09 -14.62
C GLU A 125 -8.18 -5.71 -13.21
N SER A 126 -9.41 -6.09 -12.86
CA SER A 126 -9.97 -5.90 -11.52
C SER A 126 -9.25 -6.65 -10.40
N GLY A 127 -8.47 -7.69 -10.72
CA GLY A 127 -7.76 -8.54 -9.75
C GLY A 127 -6.25 -8.29 -9.68
N MET A 128 -5.65 -7.71 -10.73
CA MET A 128 -4.21 -7.38 -10.79
C MET A 128 -3.90 -5.88 -10.91
N GLY A 129 -4.91 -5.05 -11.18
CA GLY A 129 -4.75 -3.61 -11.28
C GLY A 129 -4.62 -2.99 -9.89
N GLU A 130 -3.39 -2.60 -9.54
CA GLU A 130 -3.07 -2.00 -8.24
C GLU A 130 -2.78 -0.50 -8.35
N PRO A 131 -3.08 0.31 -7.32
CA PRO A 131 -2.47 1.63 -7.20
C PRO A 131 -0.94 1.47 -7.10
N TYR A 132 -0.19 2.36 -7.75
CA TYR A 132 1.27 2.32 -7.69
C TYR A 132 1.82 3.74 -7.72
N LEU A 133 2.32 4.21 -6.57
CA LEU A 133 2.91 5.53 -6.40
C LEU A 133 4.38 5.39 -6.00
N ILE A 134 5.24 6.18 -6.64
CA ILE A 134 6.65 6.31 -6.26
C ILE A 134 6.94 7.79 -6.05
N SER A 135 7.49 8.12 -4.88
CA SER A 135 7.99 9.45 -4.56
C SER A 135 9.48 9.36 -4.22
N SER A 136 10.32 9.80 -5.16
CA SER A 136 11.76 9.95 -4.94
C SER A 136 12.08 11.37 -4.46
N PRO A 137 12.89 11.54 -3.40
CA PRO A 137 13.33 12.86 -2.97
C PRO A 137 14.42 13.46 -3.87
N ILE A 138 15.04 12.68 -4.76
CA ILE A 138 16.11 13.15 -5.66
C ILE A 138 15.55 13.47 -7.05
N GLU A 139 14.75 12.58 -7.63
CA GLU A 139 14.14 12.78 -8.94
C GLU A 139 12.70 13.32 -8.80
N LYS A 140 12.58 14.66 -8.80
CA LYS A 140 11.31 15.36 -8.59
C LYS A 140 10.63 15.82 -9.89
N SER A 141 11.24 15.65 -11.07
CA SER A 141 10.75 16.26 -12.32
C SER A 141 9.36 15.76 -12.75
N ARG A 142 8.97 14.56 -12.32
CA ARG A 142 7.68 13.94 -12.62
C ARG A 142 6.70 13.89 -11.43
N TRP A 143 6.98 14.61 -10.35
CA TRP A 143 6.02 14.70 -9.23
C TRP A 143 4.67 15.25 -9.70
N GLY A 144 3.58 14.59 -9.30
CA GLY A 144 2.22 14.92 -9.71
C GLY A 144 1.85 14.52 -11.13
N GLN A 145 2.73 13.81 -11.86
CA GLN A 145 2.42 13.30 -13.20
C GLN A 145 1.94 11.85 -13.18
N VAL A 146 1.23 11.46 -14.23
CA VAL A 146 0.80 10.08 -14.47
C VAL A 146 1.73 9.43 -15.51
N SER A 147 1.94 8.12 -15.40
CA SER A 147 2.68 7.33 -16.38
C SER A 147 1.78 6.26 -16.96
N ASP A 148 1.79 6.10 -18.29
CA ASP A 148 1.08 5.03 -18.99
C ASP A 148 1.94 3.76 -19.16
N SER A 149 3.13 3.73 -18.53
CA SER A 149 4.03 2.58 -18.54
C SER A 149 3.43 1.40 -17.77
N PHE A 150 3.62 0.19 -18.27
CA PHE A 150 3.35 -1.01 -17.50
C PHE A 150 4.43 -1.19 -16.42
N ALA A 151 3.98 -1.42 -15.19
CA ALA A 151 4.82 -1.72 -14.04
C ALA A 151 4.24 -2.92 -13.27
N SER A 152 5.06 -3.59 -12.48
CA SER A 152 4.67 -4.72 -11.66
C SER A 152 5.24 -4.62 -10.25
N THR A 153 4.57 -5.22 -9.26
CA THR A 153 5.08 -5.31 -7.88
C THR A 153 6.42 -6.04 -7.78
N ILE A 154 6.75 -6.89 -8.77
CA ILE A 154 8.08 -7.53 -8.84
C ILE A 154 9.20 -6.53 -9.14
N ASP A 155 8.88 -5.34 -9.65
CA ASP A 155 9.85 -4.28 -9.98
C ASP A 155 10.26 -3.49 -8.72
N ILE A 156 9.58 -3.65 -7.59
CA ILE A 156 9.91 -2.97 -6.33
C ILE A 156 11.32 -3.34 -5.85
N VAL A 157 11.66 -4.63 -5.84
CA VAL A 157 12.96 -5.10 -5.37
C VAL A 157 14.12 -4.52 -6.19
N PRO A 158 14.15 -4.65 -7.53
CA PRO A 158 15.21 -4.03 -8.32
C PRO A 158 15.22 -2.50 -8.18
N THR A 159 14.06 -1.84 -8.07
CA THR A 159 13.98 -0.37 -7.83
C THR A 159 14.66 0.04 -6.52
N VAL A 160 14.37 -0.66 -5.41
CA VAL A 160 14.96 -0.35 -4.10
C VAL A 160 16.46 -0.65 -4.08
N LEU A 161 16.90 -1.74 -4.72
CA LEU A 161 18.32 -2.05 -4.83
C LEU A 161 19.08 -1.02 -5.67
N ASP A 162 18.49 -0.55 -6.77
CA ASP A 162 19.05 0.52 -7.58
C ASP A 162 19.16 1.83 -6.79
N TRP A 163 18.10 2.21 -6.06
CA TRP A 163 18.11 3.38 -5.18
C TRP A 163 19.24 3.34 -4.15
N LEU A 164 19.45 2.17 -3.54
CA LEU A 164 20.51 1.95 -2.54
C LEU A 164 21.89 1.70 -3.16
N GLN A 165 22.00 1.66 -4.49
CA GLN A 165 23.22 1.33 -5.23
C GLN A 165 23.80 -0.04 -4.81
N VAL A 166 22.91 -1.00 -4.52
CA VAL A 166 23.25 -2.37 -4.13
C VAL A 166 23.15 -3.27 -5.37
N PRO A 167 24.24 -3.92 -5.80
CA PRO A 167 24.17 -4.84 -6.92
C PRO A 167 23.30 -6.06 -6.57
N PHE A 168 22.53 -6.53 -7.54
CA PHE A 168 21.71 -7.72 -7.34
C PHE A 168 22.60 -8.95 -7.09
N PRO A 169 22.30 -9.80 -6.08
CA PRO A 169 23.10 -10.99 -5.80
C PRO A 169 23.10 -11.97 -6.98
N SER A 170 24.28 -12.48 -7.31
CA SER A 170 24.45 -13.66 -8.17
C SER A 170 24.45 -14.91 -7.30
N TYR A 171 23.52 -15.83 -7.54
CA TYR A 171 23.46 -17.10 -6.83
C TYR A 171 23.02 -18.26 -7.74
N SER A 172 23.12 -19.48 -7.22
CA SER A 172 22.68 -20.68 -7.92
C SER A 172 21.72 -21.49 -7.06
N LEU A 173 20.70 -22.06 -7.69
CA LEU A 173 19.82 -23.06 -7.10
C LEU A 173 20.07 -24.40 -7.80
N MET A 174 20.46 -25.42 -7.04
CA MET A 174 20.75 -26.75 -7.58
C MET A 174 21.79 -26.73 -8.72
N GLY A 175 22.83 -25.89 -8.59
CA GLY A 175 23.91 -25.75 -9.56
C GLY A 175 23.57 -24.96 -10.83
N LYS A 176 22.36 -24.39 -10.94
CA LYS A 176 21.98 -23.50 -12.03
C LYS A 176 22.04 -22.05 -11.56
N ALA A 177 22.77 -21.21 -12.29
CA ALA A 177 22.75 -19.77 -12.05
C ALA A 177 21.32 -19.25 -12.17
N VAL A 178 20.89 -18.46 -11.20
CA VAL A 178 19.55 -17.85 -11.21
C VAL A 178 19.62 -16.55 -12.00
N ALA A 179 18.84 -16.47 -13.07
CA ALA A 179 18.56 -15.23 -13.77
C ALA A 179 17.31 -14.59 -13.18
N LEU A 180 17.36 -13.28 -12.95
CA LEU A 180 16.28 -12.53 -12.32
C LEU A 180 15.49 -11.80 -13.39
N SER A 181 14.19 -11.66 -13.19
CA SER A 181 13.27 -11.13 -14.19
C SER A 181 13.15 -9.60 -14.20
N GLY A 182 13.84 -8.88 -13.31
CA GLY A 182 13.83 -7.42 -13.23
C GLY A 182 14.98 -6.78 -14.00
N ASN A 183 14.68 -5.85 -14.90
CA ASN A 183 15.69 -5.03 -15.58
C ASN A 183 15.82 -3.68 -14.85
N LEU A 184 17.03 -3.34 -14.41
CA LEU A 184 17.33 -2.10 -13.68
C LEU A 184 17.20 -0.83 -14.55
N SER A 185 17.19 -0.96 -15.88
CA SER A 185 17.29 0.16 -16.82
C SER A 185 15.97 0.66 -17.42
N SER A 186 14.83 0.10 -17.02
CA SER A 186 13.55 0.26 -17.73
C SER A 186 12.45 1.03 -16.98
N LEU A 187 12.79 1.85 -15.98
CA LEU A 187 11.83 2.69 -15.24
C LEU A 187 12.05 4.18 -15.48
#